data_AF-A0A8S2XNN0-F1
#
_entry.id   AF-A0A8S2XNN0-F1
#
_cell.length_a   1.000
_cell.length_b   1.000
_cell.length_c   1.000
_cell.angle_alpha   90.00
_cell.angle_beta   90.00
_cell.angle_gamma   90.00
#
_symmetry.space_group_name_H-M   'P 1'
#
loop_
_entity.id
_entity.type
_entity.pdbx_description
1 polymer ?
#
loop_
_entity_poly.entity_id
_entity_poly.type
_entity_poly.pdbx_seq_one_letter_code
_entity_poly.pdbx_strand_id
1 'polypeptide(L)'
;KEQAVRLGFFWSFSSLAGAFGGLIAFGIAQIKGPLAEWQMIFIIEGTPTILLAIFCWLFLPDSPERCHFLDEKQRSYEIKRLAQDAGAANDHSFTWAQVRSVFKDWKTYAYMLIYITGTIALQGVTLFLPTIIAGMGQWNTVKTQLMTVPPYAVAFVTTILLSFSSD
;
A
#
# COMPACT_ATOMS: atom_id res chain seq x y z
N LYS A 1 12.12 8.13 -13.35
CA LYS A 1 10.93 8.91 -13.77
C LYS A 1 9.67 8.08 -13.54
N GLU A 2 9.44 6.98 -14.27
CA GLU A 2 8.21 6.16 -14.07
C GLU A 2 8.03 5.49 -12.68
N GLN A 3 9.11 5.27 -11.91
CA GLN A 3 9.03 4.61 -10.60
C GLN A 3 8.22 5.41 -9.57
N ALA A 4 8.35 6.75 -9.57
CA ALA A 4 7.67 7.61 -8.60
C ALA A 4 6.15 7.56 -8.80
N VAL A 5 5.69 7.62 -10.06
CA VAL A 5 4.26 7.52 -10.41
C VAL A 5 3.70 6.14 -10.08
N ARG A 6 4.43 5.07 -10.39
CA ARG A 6 3.99 3.70 -10.04
C ARG A 6 3.88 3.50 -8.53
N LEU A 7 4.85 3.99 -7.75
CA LEU A 7 4.77 3.99 -6.30
C LEU A 7 3.61 4.85 -5.80
N GLY A 8 3.43 6.05 -6.38
CA GLY A 8 2.35 6.96 -6.03
C GLY A 8 0.98 6.32 -6.21
N PHE A 9 0.73 5.68 -7.35
CA PHE A 9 -0.49 4.91 -7.58
C PHE A 9 -0.67 3.79 -6.54
N PHE A 10 0.38 3.04 -6.24
CA PHE A 10 0.34 1.97 -5.23
C PHE A 10 -0.06 2.51 -3.84
N TRP A 11 0.58 3.59 -3.39
CA TRP A 11 0.28 4.22 -2.11
C TRP A 11 -1.11 4.86 -2.08
N SER A 12 -1.56 5.45 -3.19
CA SER A 12 -2.92 5.97 -3.33
C SER A 12 -3.96 4.86 -3.16
N PHE A 13 -3.79 3.68 -3.77
CA PHE A 13 -4.71 2.56 -3.55
C PHE A 13 -4.80 2.14 -2.07
N SER A 14 -3.70 2.26 -1.31
CA SER A 14 -3.74 2.02 0.14
C SER A 14 -4.65 3.00 0.88
N SER A 15 -4.61 4.29 0.55
CA SER A 15 -5.52 5.29 1.13
C SER A 15 -6.98 5.05 0.73
N LEU A 16 -7.21 4.66 -0.52
CA LEU A 16 -8.55 4.32 -1.02
C LEU A 16 -9.12 3.10 -0.30
N ALA A 17 -8.32 2.06 -0.08
CA ALA A 17 -8.70 0.88 0.69
C ALA A 17 -9.15 1.25 2.11
N GLY A 18 -8.45 2.18 2.78
CA GLY A 18 -8.85 2.70 4.09
C GLY A 18 -10.23 3.38 4.08
N ALA A 19 -10.54 4.15 3.04
CA ALA A 19 -11.85 4.78 2.85
C ALA A 19 -12.97 3.74 2.63
N PHE A 20 -12.72 2.70 1.82
CA PHE A 20 -13.67 1.61 1.61
C PHE A 20 -13.86 0.75 2.86
N GLY A 21 -12.81 0.51 3.65
CA GLY A 21 -12.91 -0.22 4.92
C GLY A 21 -13.87 0.46 5.91
N GLY A 22 -13.80 1.79 6.03
CA GLY A 22 -14.75 2.56 6.84
C GLY A 22 -16.20 2.50 6.34
N LEU A 23 -16.39 2.54 5.02
CA LEU A 23 -17.71 2.43 4.38
C LEU A 23 -18.33 1.03 4.56
N ILE A 24 -17.53 -0.03 4.38
CA ILE A 24 -17.95 -1.42 4.53
C ILE A 24 -18.32 -1.71 5.99
N ALA A 25 -17.51 -1.25 6.95
CA ALA A 25 -17.82 -1.36 8.38
C ALA A 25 -19.16 -0.69 8.73
N PHE A 26 -19.42 0.50 8.17
CA PHE A 26 -20.71 1.18 8.32
C PHE A 26 -21.89 0.41 7.72
N GLY A 27 -21.71 -0.15 6.51
CA GLY A 27 -22.74 -0.94 5.84
C GLY A 27 -23.10 -2.22 6.61
N ILE A 28 -22.10 -2.92 7.16
CA ILE A 28 -22.29 -4.17 7.90
C ILE A 28 -22.96 -3.92 9.25
N ALA A 29 -22.63 -2.83 9.94
CA ALA A 29 -23.27 -2.47 11.21
C ALA A 29 -24.79 -2.20 11.09
N GLN A 30 -25.32 -2.01 9.88
CA GLN A 30 -26.77 -1.90 9.65
C GLN A 30 -27.46 -3.24 9.34
N ILE A 31 -26.69 -4.29 9.04
CA ILE A 31 -27.21 -5.62 8.72
C ILE A 31 -27.54 -6.34 10.02
N LYS A 32 -28.83 -6.53 10.29
CA LYS A 32 -29.29 -7.40 11.40
C LYS A 32 -29.22 -8.86 10.97
N GLY A 33 -28.06 -9.48 11.16
CA GLY A 33 -27.83 -10.90 10.90
C GLY A 33 -27.66 -11.74 12.17
N PRO A 34 -27.62 -13.08 12.05
CA PRO A 34 -27.34 -13.99 13.15
C PRO A 34 -25.85 -14.05 13.53
N LEU A 35 -24.97 -13.49 12.71
CA LEU A 35 -23.52 -13.47 12.90
C LEU A 35 -23.07 -12.14 13.50
N ALA A 36 -21.98 -12.16 14.26
CA ALA A 36 -21.42 -10.94 14.83
C ALA A 36 -20.82 -10.05 13.72
N GLU A 37 -20.94 -8.72 13.88
CA GLU A 37 -20.51 -7.72 12.90
C GLU A 37 -19.05 -7.91 12.46
N TRP A 38 -18.16 -8.23 13.40
CA TRP A 38 -16.74 -8.46 13.12
C TRP A 38 -16.50 -9.67 12.20
N GLN A 39 -17.32 -10.72 12.29
CA GLN A 39 -17.20 -11.91 11.43
C GLN A 39 -17.63 -11.60 10.00
N MET A 40 -18.68 -10.80 9.85
CA MET A 40 -19.17 -10.38 8.53
C MET A 40 -18.14 -9.51 7.80
N ILE A 41 -17.41 -8.65 8.52
CA ILE A 41 -16.31 -7.84 7.95
C ILE A 41 -15.25 -8.75 7.33
N PHE A 42 -14.76 -9.75 8.08
CA PHE A 42 -13.75 -10.68 7.57
C PHE A 42 -14.23 -11.48 6.36
N ILE A 43 -15.50 -11.90 6.33
CA ILE A 43 -16.03 -12.67 5.20
C ILE A 43 -16.16 -11.78 3.95
N ILE A 44 -16.72 -10.57 4.09
CA ILE A 44 -16.98 -9.66 2.98
C ILE A 44 -15.69 -9.10 2.39
N GLU A 45 -14.71 -8.77 3.21
CA GLU A 45 -13.42 -8.23 2.76
C GLU A 45 -12.42 -9.35 2.40
N GLY A 46 -12.46 -10.48 3.10
CA GLY A 46 -11.57 -11.61 2.87
C GLY A 46 -11.88 -12.37 1.59
N THR A 47 -13.15 -12.53 1.22
CA THR A 47 -13.54 -13.27 0.00
C THR A 47 -12.94 -12.69 -1.29
N PRO A 48 -13.10 -11.39 -1.62
CA PRO A 48 -12.48 -10.82 -2.82
C PRO A 48 -10.95 -10.86 -2.75
N THR A 49 -10.36 -10.73 -1.55
CA THR A 49 -8.91 -10.84 -1.36
C THR A 49 -8.39 -12.24 -1.70
N ILE A 50 -9.09 -13.30 -1.28
CA ILE A 50 -8.73 -14.68 -1.62
C ILE A 50 -8.87 -14.93 -3.12
N LEU A 51 -9.94 -14.42 -3.75
CA LEU A 51 -10.12 -14.53 -5.20
C LEU A 51 -9.01 -13.81 -5.97
N LEU A 52 -8.63 -12.61 -5.53
CA LEU A 52 -7.49 -11.87 -6.11
C LEU A 52 -6.17 -12.61 -5.88
N ALA A 53 -5.96 -13.24 -4.73
CA ALA A 53 -4.75 -14.03 -4.47
C ALA A 53 -4.64 -15.23 -5.43
N ILE A 54 -5.74 -15.94 -5.66
CA ILE A 54 -5.79 -17.04 -6.64
C ILE A 54 -5.55 -16.50 -8.06
N PHE A 55 -6.15 -15.36 -8.41
CA PHE A 55 -5.93 -14.73 -9.71
C PHE A 55 -4.46 -14.32 -9.89
N CYS A 56 -3.85 -13.64 -8.91
CA CYS A 56 -2.44 -13.31 -8.93
C CYS A 56 -1.56 -14.56 -9.03
N TRP A 57 -1.89 -15.64 -8.32
CA TRP A 57 -1.13 -16.88 -8.40
C TRP A 57 -1.19 -17.53 -9.80
N LEU A 58 -2.31 -17.39 -10.53
CA LEU A 58 -2.46 -17.92 -11.88
C LEU A 58 -1.87 -17.01 -12.97
N PHE A 59 -1.96 -15.69 -12.80
CA PHE A 59 -1.67 -14.72 -13.85
C PHE A 59 -0.38 -13.91 -13.63
N LEU A 60 0.14 -13.80 -12.41
CA LEU A 60 1.33 -13.01 -12.11
C LEU A 60 2.59 -13.87 -12.29
N PRO A 61 3.43 -13.60 -13.29
CA PRO A 61 4.66 -14.35 -13.50
C PRO A 61 5.78 -13.82 -12.59
N ASP A 62 6.50 -14.72 -11.94
CA ASP A 62 7.60 -14.40 -10.99
C ASP A 62 8.79 -13.66 -11.62
N SER A 63 8.90 -13.69 -12.95
CA SER A 63 9.98 -13.03 -13.69
C SER A 63 9.51 -12.63 -15.09
N PRO A 64 10.01 -11.51 -15.66
CA PRO A 64 9.79 -11.18 -17.07
C PRO A 64 10.22 -12.31 -18.02
N GLU A 65 11.12 -13.20 -17.59
CA GLU A 65 11.55 -14.40 -18.31
C GLU A 65 10.54 -15.56 -18.32
N ARG A 66 9.53 -15.53 -17.42
CA ARG A 66 8.44 -16.52 -17.37
C ARG A 66 7.08 -15.92 -17.74
N CYS A 67 7.06 -14.64 -18.11
CA CYS A 67 5.84 -13.94 -18.45
C CYS A 67 5.22 -14.50 -19.74
N HIS A 68 3.98 -14.99 -19.65
CA HIS A 68 3.23 -15.55 -20.77
C HIS A 68 2.56 -14.50 -21.66
N PHE A 69 2.54 -13.23 -21.24
CA PHE A 69 1.88 -12.13 -21.94
C PHE A 69 2.81 -11.32 -22.87
N LEU A 70 4.14 -11.49 -22.75
CA LEU A 70 5.13 -10.74 -23.52
C LEU A 70 5.58 -11.51 -24.76
N ASP A 71 5.54 -10.86 -25.92
CA ASP A 71 6.14 -11.38 -27.17
C ASP A 71 7.68 -11.46 -27.03
N GLU A 72 8.34 -12.33 -27.77
CA GLU A 72 9.79 -12.59 -27.64
C GLU A 72 10.64 -11.30 -27.76
N LYS A 73 10.23 -10.40 -28.66
CA LYS A 73 10.89 -9.09 -28.82
C LYS A 73 10.70 -8.19 -27.60
N GLN A 74 9.50 -8.16 -27.03
CA GLN A 74 9.20 -7.33 -25.85
C GLN A 74 9.88 -7.88 -24.61
N ARG A 75 9.92 -9.21 -24.44
CA ARG A 75 10.67 -9.86 -23.36
C ARG A 75 12.16 -9.49 -23.40
N SER A 76 12.79 -9.54 -24.58
CA SER A 76 14.21 -9.20 -24.72
C SER A 76 14.51 -7.73 -24.40
N TYR A 77 13.57 -6.83 -24.70
CA TYR A 77 13.68 -5.41 -24.38
C TYR A 77 13.53 -5.15 -22.88
N GLU A 78 12.53 -5.77 -22.24
CA GLU A 78 12.30 -5.64 -20.79
C GLU A 78 13.42 -6.28 -19.96
N ILE A 79 14.00 -7.40 -20.39
CA ILE A 79 15.17 -7.99 -19.71
C ILE A 79 16.38 -7.04 -19.81
N LYS A 80 16.63 -6.44 -20.98
CA LYS A 80 17.70 -5.46 -21.14
C LYS A 80 17.46 -4.20 -20.32
N ARG A 81 16.22 -3.72 -20.25
CA ARG A 81 15.85 -2.58 -19.41
C ARG A 81 16.00 -2.91 -17.93
N LEU A 82 15.53 -4.08 -17.48
CA LEU A 82 15.69 -4.53 -16.11
C LEU A 82 17.17 -4.67 -15.73
N ALA A 83 18.01 -5.19 -16.62
CA ALA A 83 19.46 -5.28 -16.41
C ALA A 83 20.15 -3.90 -16.35
N GLN A 84 19.61 -2.89 -17.06
CA GLN A 84 20.10 -1.50 -16.99
C GLN A 84 19.59 -0.76 -15.73
N ASP A 85 18.32 -0.93 -15.38
CA ASP A 85 17.69 -0.33 -14.19
C ASP A 85 18.17 -0.97 -12.88
N ALA A 86 18.58 -2.24 -12.91
CA ALA A 86 19.14 -2.94 -11.76
C ALA A 86 20.55 -2.44 -11.36
N GLY A 87 21.26 -1.73 -12.25
CA GLY A 87 22.60 -1.20 -11.96
C GLY A 87 23.56 -2.26 -11.39
N ALA A 88 24.38 -1.87 -10.41
CA ALA A 88 25.36 -2.74 -9.73
C ALA A 88 24.77 -3.94 -8.93
N ALA A 89 23.51 -4.29 -9.12
CA ALA A 89 22.84 -5.45 -8.51
C ALA A 89 22.95 -6.75 -9.35
N ASN A 90 23.79 -6.76 -10.40
CA ASN A 90 24.12 -8.00 -11.14
C ASN A 90 24.99 -8.98 -10.35
N ASP A 91 25.46 -8.60 -9.16
CA ASP A 91 26.19 -9.50 -8.28
C ASP A 91 25.21 -10.12 -7.27
N HIS A 92 24.56 -11.22 -7.67
CA HIS A 92 23.70 -12.02 -6.79
C HIS A 92 24.46 -12.72 -5.65
N SER A 93 25.75 -12.42 -5.46
CA SER A 93 26.56 -12.94 -4.38
C SER A 93 26.27 -12.18 -3.08
N PHE A 94 25.27 -12.66 -2.32
CA PHE A 94 25.04 -12.20 -0.96
C PHE A 94 26.32 -12.33 -0.14
N THR A 95 26.97 -11.20 0.15
CA THR A 95 28.25 -11.18 0.86
C THR A 95 28.08 -10.43 2.17
N TRP A 96 28.47 -11.04 3.30
CA TRP A 96 28.43 -10.39 4.62
C TRP A 96 29.21 -9.06 4.69
N ALA A 97 30.17 -8.85 3.79
CA ALA A 97 30.87 -7.59 3.62
C ALA A 97 29.94 -6.45 3.15
N GLN A 98 28.99 -6.72 2.26
CA GLN A 98 27.98 -5.75 1.79
C GLN A 98 27.01 -5.38 2.92
N VAL A 99 26.59 -6.36 3.72
CA VAL A 99 25.77 -6.10 4.92
C VAL A 99 26.52 -5.16 5.87
N ARG A 100 27.81 -5.42 6.12
CA ARG A 100 28.62 -4.60 7.01
C ARG A 100 28.92 -3.20 6.46
N SER A 101 28.95 -3.02 5.13
CA SER A 101 29.11 -1.68 4.54
C SER A 101 27.86 -0.82 4.71
N VAL A 102 26.66 -1.41 4.66
CA VAL A 102 25.40 -0.68 4.88
C VAL A 102 25.34 -0.06 6.27
N PHE A 103 25.78 -0.78 7.31
CA PHE A 103 25.84 -0.26 8.68
C PHE A 103 26.89 0.85 8.90
N LYS A 104 27.80 1.07 7.94
CA LYS A 104 28.80 2.13 7.98
C LYS A 104 28.39 3.37 7.17
N ASP A 105 27.36 3.26 6.34
CA ASP A 105 26.91 4.38 5.52
C ASP A 105 25.99 5.31 6.31
N TRP A 106 26.41 6.56 6.50
CA TRP A 106 25.64 7.59 7.20
C TRP A 106 24.32 7.90 6.48
N LYS A 107 24.27 7.73 5.15
CA LYS A 107 23.06 7.97 4.35
C LYS A 107 21.93 7.02 4.74
N THR A 108 22.27 5.77 5.10
CA THR A 108 21.32 4.78 5.60
C THR A 108 20.63 5.26 6.88
N TYR A 109 21.40 5.80 7.83
CA TYR A 109 20.84 6.30 9.09
C TYR A 109 20.04 7.60 8.90
N ALA A 110 20.50 8.50 8.03
CA ALA A 110 19.74 9.70 7.68
C ALA A 110 18.39 9.34 7.05
N TYR A 111 18.36 8.39 6.11
CA TYR A 111 17.13 7.92 5.49
C TYR A 111 16.22 7.20 6.49
N MET A 112 16.79 6.39 7.39
CA MET A 112 16.05 5.74 8.47
C MET A 112 15.36 6.77 9.38
N LEU A 113 16.05 7.84 9.77
CA LEU A 113 15.47 8.88 10.63
C LEU A 113 14.33 9.63 9.93
N ILE A 114 14.51 9.97 8.65
CA ILE A 114 13.46 10.60 7.84
C ILE A 114 12.23 9.68 7.77
N TYR A 115 12.45 8.40 7.49
CA TYR A 115 11.39 7.40 7.38
C TYR A 115 10.65 7.19 8.71
N ILE A 116 11.37 7.07 9.83
CA ILE A 116 10.78 6.94 11.17
C ILE A 116 9.92 8.16 11.50
N THR A 117 10.44 9.36 11.28
CA THR A 117 9.72 10.60 11.61
C THR A 117 8.44 10.73 10.77
N GLY A 118 8.52 10.41 9.47
CA GLY A 118 7.36 10.43 8.58
C GLY A 118 6.31 9.37 8.93
N THR A 119 6.75 8.14 9.21
CA THR A 119 5.83 7.03 9.54
C THR A 119 5.16 7.21 10.90
N ILE A 120 5.87 7.70 11.92
CA ILE A 120 5.28 8.00 13.23
C ILE A 120 4.17 9.05 13.09
N ALA A 121 4.42 10.13 12.33
CA ALA A 121 3.40 11.15 12.10
C ALA A 121 2.17 10.58 11.38
N LEU A 122 2.38 9.80 10.31
CA LEU A 122 1.30 9.20 9.53
C LEU A 122 0.47 8.19 10.35
N GLN A 123 1.14 7.28 11.05
CA GLN A 123 0.47 6.27 11.88
C GLN A 123 -0.22 6.91 13.09
N GLY A 124 0.38 7.95 13.67
CA GLY A 124 -0.24 8.72 14.75
C GLY A 124 -1.58 9.30 14.31
N VAL A 125 -1.62 10.00 13.17
CA VAL A 125 -2.88 10.52 12.64
C VAL A 125 -3.87 9.38 12.37
N THR A 126 -3.46 8.33 11.67
CA THR A 126 -4.33 7.20 11.31
C THR A 126 -4.97 6.51 12.52
N LEU A 127 -4.20 6.29 13.60
CA LEU A 127 -4.66 5.61 14.81
C LEU A 127 -5.49 6.49 15.73
N PHE A 128 -5.16 7.79 15.84
CA PHE A 128 -5.86 8.71 16.73
C PHE A 128 -7.04 9.42 16.06
N LEU A 129 -7.12 9.45 14.73
CA LEU A 129 -8.21 10.10 14.00
C LEU A 129 -9.61 9.60 14.43
N PRO A 130 -9.87 8.29 14.58
CA PRO A 130 -11.18 7.82 15.06
C PRO A 130 -11.47 8.30 16.49
N THR A 131 -10.46 8.30 17.37
CA THR A 131 -10.58 8.74 18.76
C THR A 131 -10.84 10.23 18.87
N ILE A 132 -10.17 11.05 18.05
CA ILE A 132 -10.39 12.50 17.99
C ILE A 132 -11.82 12.79 17.52
N ILE A 133 -12.27 12.12 16.46
CA ILE A 133 -13.64 12.28 15.95
C ILE A 133 -14.68 11.82 16.99
N ALA A 134 -14.41 10.74 17.73
CA ALA A 134 -15.26 10.30 18.83
C ALA A 134 -15.29 11.31 20.01
N GLY A 135 -14.21 12.06 20.24
CA GLY A 135 -14.15 13.11 21.25
C GLY A 135 -14.84 14.42 20.85
N MET A 136 -15.02 14.68 19.55
CA MET A 136 -15.66 15.89 19.02
C MET A 136 -17.19 15.87 19.08
N GLY A 137 -17.82 14.72 19.36
CA GLY A 137 -19.28 14.63 19.51
C GLY A 137 -19.76 13.27 20.03
N GLN A 138 -21.00 13.20 20.52
CA GLN A 138 -21.64 11.95 20.94
C GLN A 138 -22.14 11.14 19.73
N TRP A 139 -21.21 10.67 18.89
CA TRP A 139 -21.54 9.81 17.76
C TRP A 139 -21.28 8.34 18.08
N ASN A 140 -22.19 7.47 17.63
CA ASN A 140 -22.03 6.03 17.74
C ASN A 140 -20.75 5.58 17.00
N THR A 141 -20.02 4.59 17.50
CA THR A 141 -18.70 4.14 16.99
C THR A 141 -18.68 3.92 15.47
N VAL A 142 -19.78 3.41 14.94
CA VAL A 142 -20.04 3.17 13.53
C VAL A 142 -20.09 4.48 12.71
N LYS A 143 -20.72 5.52 13.24
CA LYS A 143 -20.81 6.85 12.60
C LYS A 143 -19.48 7.59 12.66
N THR A 144 -18.70 7.39 13.72
CA THR A 144 -17.33 7.90 13.85
C THR A 144 -16.41 7.32 12.79
N GLN A 145 -16.50 6.01 12.49
CA GLN A 145 -15.75 5.39 11.40
C GLN A 145 -16.18 5.89 10.01
N LEU A 146 -17.46 6.23 9.82
CA LEU A 146 -17.88 6.86 8.56
C LEU A 146 -17.29 8.27 8.38
N MET A 147 -17.12 9.02 9.47
CA MET A 147 -16.52 10.36 9.46
C MET A 147 -15.01 10.36 9.20
N THR A 148 -14.33 9.20 9.22
CA THR A 148 -12.92 9.09 8.80
C THR A 148 -12.78 8.99 7.28
N VAL A 149 -13.87 8.67 6.55
CA VAL A 149 -13.85 8.52 5.08
C VAL A 149 -13.48 9.82 4.34
N PRO A 150 -14.03 11.01 4.67
CA PRO A 150 -13.64 12.25 3.98
C PRO A 150 -12.15 12.61 4.15
N PRO A 151 -11.53 12.52 5.34
CA PRO A 151 -10.09 12.66 5.50
C PRO A 151 -9.27 11.73 4.60
N TYR A 152 -9.63 10.44 4.51
CA TYR A 152 -8.92 9.49 3.65
C TYR A 152 -9.11 9.78 2.16
N ALA A 153 -10.29 10.25 1.75
CA ALA A 153 -10.56 10.66 0.37
C ALA A 153 -9.74 11.89 -0.03
N VAL A 154 -9.61 12.88 0.85
CA VAL A 154 -8.75 14.05 0.62
C VAL A 154 -7.28 13.63 0.57
N ALA A 155 -6.85 12.73 1.46
CA ALA A 155 -5.50 12.17 1.43
C ALA A 155 -5.21 11.47 0.09
N PHE A 156 -6.15 10.65 -0.41
CA PHE A 156 -6.04 9.99 -1.71
C PHE A 156 -5.81 10.98 -2.86
N VAL A 157 -6.66 12.01 -2.98
CA VAL A 157 -6.55 13.03 -4.02
C VAL A 157 -5.24 13.80 -3.89
N THR A 158 -4.86 14.16 -2.67
CA THR A 158 -3.62 14.92 -2.39
C THR A 158 -2.39 14.10 -2.75
N THR A 159 -2.35 12.81 -2.43
CA THR A 159 -1.26 11.90 -2.80
C THR A 159 -1.14 11.75 -4.31
N ILE A 160 -2.26 11.65 -5.04
CA ILE A 160 -2.25 11.59 -6.51
C ILE A 160 -1.69 12.89 -7.09
N LEU A 161 -2.17 14.05 -6.63
CA LEU A 161 -1.72 15.36 -7.11
C LEU A 161 -0.23 15.59 -6.83
N LEU A 162 0.24 15.24 -5.63
CA LEU A 162 1.66 15.31 -5.27
C LEU A 162 2.50 14.34 -6.10
N SER A 163 2.00 13.13 -6.37
CA SER A 163 2.70 12.16 -7.22
C SER A 163 2.85 12.67 -8.65
N PHE A 164 1.85 13.35 -9.21
CA PHE A 164 1.95 13.99 -10.52
C PHE A 164 2.86 15.22 -10.51
N SER A 165 2.90 15.98 -9.41
CA SER A 165 3.78 17.14 -9.27
C SER A 165 5.25 16.77 -9.02
N SER A 166 5.52 15.54 -8.58
CA SER A 166 6.87 15.05 -8.23
C SER A 166 7.58 14.34 -9.39
N ASP A 167 6.88 14.10 -10.50
CA ASP A 167 7.41 13.46 -11.71
C ASP A 167 8.10 14.47 -12.65
#